data_AF-A0A2E8XYV1-F1
#
_entry.id   AF-A0A2E8XYV1-F1
#
_cell.length_a   1.000
_cell.length_b   1.000
_cell.length_c   1.000
_cell.angle_alpha   90.00
_cell.angle_beta   90.00
_cell.angle_gamma   90.00
#
_symmetry.space_group_name_H-M   'P 1'
#
loop_
_entity.id
_entity.type
_entity.pdbx_description
1 polymer ?
#
loop_
_entity_poly.entity_id
_entity_poly.type
_entity_poly.pdbx_seq_one_letter_code
_entity_poly.pdbx_strand_id
1 'polypeptide(L)'
;RQGRLRQVSKDHSFVQDLLDQGQITREEARYHPRRNIVTRALGIEPDVQVDSAKLPIIKGDRFLLCSDGLVDEIDDEHIEEILKQHVEPQTAADALVQAANDNGGRDNVTVIVADVLEGDELSQPTEEYDIDALFDADEVTSELAAIEVDADPGHEPTPPEGIKSRKMRRSSRQRRFMRSAISTVAIALIVVSMSITGAWIRSGYSVSFTESGTVMIYRGRDLLWFSPTEEAPGQFRREQLDSLSVNMVEENRHFKSLDAAAQFVQSLTTIKGAIGSTFSDD
;
A
#
# COMPACT_ATOMS: atom_id res chain seq x y z
N ARG A 1 7.52 33.03 1.06
CA ARG A 1 6.96 33.52 -0.22
C ARG A 1 5.58 34.13 0.01
N GLN A 2 5.23 35.27 -0.60
CA GLN A 2 3.91 35.94 -0.42
C GLN A 2 3.50 36.14 1.07
N GLY A 3 4.49 36.40 1.94
CA GLY A 3 4.24 36.52 3.38
C GLY A 3 3.80 35.22 4.06
N ARG A 4 4.09 34.05 3.47
CA ARG A 4 3.91 32.73 4.10
C ARG A 4 5.24 32.02 4.27
N LEU A 5 5.47 31.45 5.46
CA LEU A 5 6.53 30.50 5.77
C LEU A 5 6.08 29.08 5.40
N ARG A 6 6.98 28.30 4.82
CA ARG A 6 6.73 26.90 4.47
C ARG A 6 8.02 26.11 4.61
N GLN A 7 7.97 25.02 5.36
CA GLN A 7 9.05 24.06 5.43
C GLN A 7 9.21 23.33 4.09
N VAL A 8 10.45 23.25 3.59
CA VAL A 8 10.78 22.60 2.32
C VAL A 8 11.42 21.24 2.55
N SER A 9 12.30 21.15 3.55
CA SER A 9 12.93 19.92 3.98
C SER A 9 11.94 19.06 4.77
N LYS A 10 12.31 17.80 4.92
CA LYS A 10 11.66 16.87 5.83
C LYS A 10 12.73 16.26 6.71
N ASP A 11 12.47 16.23 8.00
CA ASP A 11 13.48 15.78 8.95
C ASP A 11 13.69 14.27 8.86
N HIS A 12 14.94 13.85 8.85
CA HIS A 12 15.29 12.45 9.03
C HIS A 12 15.31 12.13 10.53
N SER A 13 14.14 12.08 11.15
CA SER A 13 13.97 11.82 12.58
C SER A 13 12.91 10.76 12.85
N PHE A 14 13.05 10.08 13.99
CA PHE A 14 12.10 9.05 14.40
C PHE A 14 10.67 9.59 14.55
N VAL A 15 10.52 10.81 15.05
CA VAL A 15 9.20 11.44 15.19
C VAL A 15 8.59 11.83 13.85
N GLN A 16 9.42 12.25 12.87
CA GLN A 16 8.95 12.50 11.52
C GLN A 16 8.42 11.21 10.85
N ASP A 17 9.10 10.08 11.05
CA ASP A 17 8.63 8.79 10.56
C ASP A 17 7.28 8.39 11.17
N LEU A 18 7.05 8.70 12.46
CA LEU A 18 5.77 8.46 13.13
C LEU A 18 4.65 9.37 12.60
N LEU A 19 4.97 10.65 12.33
CA LEU A 19 4.05 11.61 11.72
C LEU A 19 3.60 11.13 10.33
N ASP A 20 4.55 10.67 9.51
CA ASP A 20 4.24 10.18 8.16
C ASP A 20 3.35 8.93 8.15
N GLN A 21 3.49 8.11 9.18
CA GLN A 21 2.68 6.92 9.40
C GLN A 21 1.31 7.25 10.03
N GLY A 22 1.07 8.52 10.40
CA GLY A 22 -0.15 8.96 11.07
C GLY A 22 -0.30 8.41 12.48
N GLN A 23 0.81 8.02 13.14
CA GLN A 23 0.78 7.46 14.49
C GLN A 23 0.71 8.54 15.57
N ILE A 24 1.23 9.73 15.28
CA ILE A 24 1.20 10.90 16.16
C ILE A 24 0.80 12.14 15.36
N THR A 25 0.37 13.16 16.07
CA THR A 25 0.12 14.52 15.56
C THR A 25 1.38 15.39 15.64
N ARG A 26 1.40 16.52 14.92
CA ARG A 26 2.54 17.46 14.94
C ARG A 26 2.78 18.02 16.34
N GLU A 27 1.71 18.29 17.07
CA GLU A 27 1.73 18.77 18.44
C GLU A 27 2.33 17.72 19.38
N GLU A 28 1.98 16.45 19.21
CA GLU A 28 2.56 15.34 19.99
C GLU A 28 4.04 15.12 19.66
N ALA A 29 4.45 15.29 18.40
CA ALA A 29 5.85 15.15 17.99
C ALA A 29 6.78 16.11 18.73
N ARG A 30 6.36 17.37 18.96
CA ARG A 30 7.14 18.39 19.67
C ARG A 30 7.51 17.99 21.10
N TYR A 31 6.64 17.26 21.78
CA TYR A 31 6.85 16.83 23.18
C TYR A 31 7.22 15.35 23.29
N HIS A 32 7.47 14.67 22.17
CA HIS A 32 7.75 13.24 22.17
C HIS A 32 9.08 12.94 22.88
N PRO A 33 9.15 11.92 23.76
CA PRO A 33 10.35 11.60 24.53
C PRO A 33 11.56 11.20 23.67
N ARG A 34 11.31 10.84 22.41
CA ARG A 34 12.33 10.44 21.43
C ARG A 34 12.46 11.41 20.25
N ARG A 35 12.09 12.69 20.43
CA ARG A 35 12.17 13.69 19.35
C ARG A 35 13.59 13.92 18.83
N ASN A 36 14.59 13.79 19.70
CA ASN A 36 16.01 13.99 19.37
C ASN A 36 16.66 12.78 18.65
N ILE A 37 15.90 11.74 18.28
CA ILE A 37 16.46 10.58 17.57
C ILE A 37 16.46 10.86 16.07
N VAL A 38 17.66 11.04 15.51
CA VAL A 38 17.91 11.21 14.08
C VAL A 38 18.06 9.83 13.41
N THR A 39 17.43 9.65 12.25
CA THR A 39 17.46 8.39 11.47
C THR A 39 18.48 8.40 10.35
N ARG A 40 19.07 9.56 10.02
CA ARG A 40 20.15 9.68 9.03
C ARG A 40 21.15 10.77 9.40
N ALA A 41 22.44 10.43 9.42
CA ALA A 41 23.52 11.38 9.69
C ALA A 41 24.78 11.03 8.91
N LEU A 42 25.62 12.03 8.65
CA LEU A 42 26.92 11.85 8.01
C LEU A 42 27.91 11.18 8.97
N GLY A 43 28.73 10.25 8.46
CA GLY A 43 29.85 9.64 9.20
C GLY A 43 29.52 8.42 10.07
N ILE A 44 28.26 7.98 10.11
CA ILE A 44 27.87 6.73 10.79
C ILE A 44 28.01 5.52 9.85
N GLU A 45 27.55 5.68 8.61
CA GLU A 45 27.64 4.70 7.54
C GLU A 45 28.64 5.19 6.47
N PRO A 46 29.30 4.29 5.73
CA PRO A 46 30.23 4.67 4.67
C PRO A 46 29.55 5.44 3.53
N ASP A 47 28.27 5.16 3.31
CA ASP A 47 27.43 5.84 2.33
C ASP A 47 26.23 6.47 3.03
N VAL A 48 25.80 7.63 2.55
CA VAL A 48 24.61 8.33 3.07
C VAL A 48 23.70 8.74 1.93
N GLN A 49 22.41 8.45 2.07
CA GLN A 49 21.43 8.92 1.10
C GLN A 49 21.12 10.40 1.32
N VAL A 50 21.43 11.25 0.35
CA VAL A 50 21.11 12.68 0.43
C VAL A 50 19.83 12.98 -0.34
N ASP A 51 18.91 13.69 0.33
CA ASP A 51 17.69 14.19 -0.28
C ASP A 51 18.01 15.50 -1.01
N SER A 52 17.65 15.60 -2.29
CA SER A 52 17.85 16.79 -3.11
C SER A 52 16.57 17.17 -3.82
N ALA A 53 16.35 18.47 -4.01
CA ALA A 53 15.22 19.03 -4.72
C ALA A 53 15.65 20.30 -5.47
N LYS A 54 15.02 20.56 -6.62
CA LYS A 54 15.17 21.82 -7.37
C LYS A 54 14.00 22.74 -7.03
N LEU A 55 14.31 23.98 -6.66
CA LEU A 55 13.32 24.99 -6.28
C LEU A 55 13.35 26.14 -7.30
N PRO A 56 12.19 26.58 -7.83
CA PRO A 56 12.16 27.80 -8.62
C PRO A 56 12.49 29.00 -7.73
N ILE A 57 13.49 29.78 -8.14
CA ILE A 57 13.95 30.98 -7.45
C ILE A 57 13.15 32.17 -8.00
N ILE A 58 12.24 32.69 -7.18
CA ILE A 58 11.38 33.82 -7.54
C ILE A 58 11.89 35.07 -6.84
N LYS A 59 12.00 36.18 -7.57
CA LYS A 59 12.38 37.47 -6.99
C LYS A 59 11.48 37.82 -5.80
N GLY A 60 12.10 38.20 -4.68
CA GLY A 60 11.40 38.53 -3.43
C GLY A 60 11.13 37.33 -2.52
N ASP A 61 11.55 36.12 -2.91
CA ASP A 61 11.61 35.01 -1.97
C ASP A 61 12.70 35.21 -0.91
N ARG A 62 12.45 34.61 0.25
CA ARG A 62 13.37 34.53 1.36
C ARG A 62 13.49 33.08 1.79
N PHE A 63 14.71 32.59 1.87
CA PHE A 63 15.04 31.26 2.37
C PHE A 63 15.59 31.38 3.80
N LEU A 64 15.14 30.46 4.65
CA LEU A 64 15.65 30.25 6.00
C LEU A 64 16.27 28.86 6.04
N LEU A 65 17.54 28.78 6.41
CA LEU A 65 18.18 27.55 6.82
C LEU A 65 18.49 27.68 8.31
N CYS A 66 18.19 26.66 9.09
CA CYS A 66 18.42 26.67 10.52
C CYS A 66 18.76 25.28 11.05
N SER A 67 19.43 25.24 12.19
CA SER A 67 19.50 24.02 13.01
C SER A 67 18.17 23.77 13.74
N ASP A 68 18.00 22.56 14.25
CA ASP A 68 16.90 22.16 15.15
C ASP A 68 16.84 23.04 16.40
N GLY A 69 17.97 23.53 16.90
CA GLY A 69 18.04 24.49 18.02
C GLY A 69 17.20 25.77 17.84
N LEU A 70 16.84 26.16 16.61
CA LEU A 70 15.88 27.25 16.38
C LEU A 70 14.43 26.78 16.61
N VAL A 71 14.02 25.75 15.86
CA VAL A 71 12.62 25.30 15.78
C VAL A 71 12.16 24.52 17.02
N ASP A 72 13.10 24.06 17.85
CA ASP A 72 12.83 23.50 19.18
C ASP A 72 12.50 24.56 20.24
N GLU A 73 12.85 25.84 20.00
CA GLU A 73 12.67 26.94 20.96
C GLU A 73 11.55 27.91 20.57
N ILE A 74 11.33 28.13 19.27
CA ILE A 74 10.29 29.02 18.76
C ILE A 74 9.47 28.33 17.65
N ASP A 75 8.18 28.64 17.61
CA ASP A 75 7.26 28.05 16.63
C ASP A 75 7.29 28.75 15.26
N ASP A 76 6.74 28.07 14.25
CA ASP A 76 6.71 28.52 12.86
C ASP A 76 6.02 29.89 12.71
N GLU A 77 4.96 30.13 13.48
CA GLU A 77 4.24 31.40 13.50
C GLU A 77 5.14 32.55 13.96
N HIS A 78 5.87 32.37 15.06
CA HIS A 78 6.78 33.39 15.57
C HIS A 78 7.98 33.61 14.63
N ILE A 79 8.52 32.54 14.03
CA ILE A 79 9.56 32.64 12.99
C ILE A 79 9.04 33.47 11.81
N GLU A 80 7.83 33.19 11.33
CA GLU A 80 7.22 33.91 10.21
C GLU A 80 7.06 35.41 10.53
N GLU A 81 6.62 35.75 11.74
CA GLU A 81 6.47 37.13 12.19
C GLU A 81 7.82 37.87 12.20
N ILE A 82 8.87 37.28 12.77
CA ILE A 82 10.21 37.87 12.81
C ILE A 82 10.73 38.11 11.38
N LEU A 83 10.59 37.11 10.50
CA LEU A 83 11.00 37.22 9.10
C LEU A 83 10.26 38.31 8.32
N LYS A 84 9.00 38.63 8.70
CA LYS A 84 8.21 39.72 8.11
C LYS A 84 8.58 41.09 8.65
N GLN A 85 8.92 41.17 9.94
CA GLN A 85 9.23 42.44 10.61
C GLN A 85 10.58 43.02 10.18
N HIS A 86 11.56 42.17 9.89
CA HIS A 86 12.91 42.59 9.55
C HIS A 86 13.18 42.50 8.04
N VAL A 87 13.35 43.66 7.39
CA VAL A 87 13.63 43.71 5.95
C VAL A 87 15.04 43.21 5.63
N GLU A 88 16.03 43.52 6.45
CA GLU A 88 17.42 43.11 6.21
C GLU A 88 17.67 41.65 6.68
N PRO A 89 18.29 40.79 5.84
CA PRO A 89 18.53 39.38 6.18
C PRO A 89 19.32 39.18 7.47
N GLN A 90 20.38 39.96 7.67
CA GLN A 90 21.23 39.83 8.86
C GLN A 90 20.46 40.15 10.13
N THR A 91 19.69 41.26 10.12
CA THR A 91 18.87 41.64 11.27
C THR A 91 17.80 40.59 11.57
N ALA A 92 17.19 39.99 10.54
CA ALA A 92 16.24 38.90 10.72
C ALA A 92 16.91 37.66 11.36
N ALA A 93 18.10 37.28 10.90
CA ALA A 93 18.86 36.17 11.47
C ALA A 93 19.23 36.42 12.94
N ASP A 94 19.72 37.62 13.26
CA ASP A 94 20.08 38.01 14.63
C ASP A 94 18.86 37.99 15.55
N ALA A 95 17.70 38.48 15.07
CA ALA A 95 16.45 38.47 15.82
C ALA A 95 15.94 37.04 16.08
N LEU A 96 16.07 36.13 15.11
CA LEU A 96 15.71 34.72 15.27
C LEU A 96 16.58 34.03 16.33
N VAL A 97 17.91 34.25 16.27
CA VAL A 97 18.84 33.70 17.27
C VAL A 97 18.53 34.26 18.67
N GLN A 98 18.27 35.56 18.77
CA GLN A 98 17.91 36.18 20.04
C GLN A 98 16.60 35.61 20.59
N ALA A 99 15.57 35.46 19.76
CA ALA A 99 14.28 34.88 20.17
C ALA A 99 14.43 33.44 20.68
N ALA A 100 15.25 32.61 20.03
CA ALA A 100 15.53 31.25 20.50
C ALA A 100 16.26 31.23 21.85
N ASN A 101 17.25 32.11 22.02
CA ASN A 101 17.95 32.27 23.30
C ASN A 101 17.02 32.71 24.43
N ASP A 102 16.11 33.64 24.15
CA ASP A 102 15.13 34.16 25.12
C ASP A 102 14.08 33.10 25.52
N ASN A 103 13.80 32.12 24.65
CA ASN A 103 12.87 31.02 24.92
C ASN A 103 13.51 29.80 25.61
N GLY A 104 14.82 29.81 25.81
CA GLY A 104 15.53 28.82 26.62
C GLY A 104 16.95 28.53 26.16
N GLY A 105 17.22 28.62 24.86
CA GLY A 105 18.55 28.40 24.29
C GLY A 105 19.19 27.07 24.71
N ARG A 106 18.41 25.97 24.69
CA ARG A 106 18.87 24.66 25.21
C ARG A 106 19.89 23.97 24.31
N ASP A 107 20.01 24.41 23.06
CA ASP A 107 20.93 23.85 22.07
C ASP A 107 21.63 24.96 21.26
N ASN A 108 22.59 24.58 20.44
CA ASN A 108 23.27 25.48 19.52
C ASN A 108 22.33 25.93 18.40
N VAL A 109 22.12 27.24 18.33
CA VAL A 109 21.27 27.87 17.32
C VAL A 109 22.14 28.38 16.18
N THR A 110 21.90 27.88 14.97
CA THR A 110 22.51 28.39 13.73
C THR A 110 21.42 28.78 12.77
N VAL A 111 21.53 29.97 12.17
CA VAL A 111 20.53 30.53 11.26
C VAL A 111 21.22 31.19 10.07
N ILE A 112 20.69 30.96 8.87
CA ILE A 112 21.05 31.65 7.64
C ILE A 112 19.77 32.14 6.99
N VAL A 113 19.72 33.44 6.69
CA VAL A 113 18.63 34.07 5.93
C VAL A 113 19.19 34.55 4.60
N ALA A 114 18.56 34.13 3.51
CA ALA A 114 18.98 34.48 2.15
C ALA A 114 17.81 35.05 1.35
N ASP A 115 18.01 36.26 0.82
CA ASP A 115 17.03 36.94 -0.02
C ASP A 115 17.32 36.77 -1.50
N VAL A 116 16.27 36.51 -2.26
CA VAL A 116 16.32 36.48 -3.71
C VAL A 116 16.10 37.88 -4.26
N LEU A 117 17.20 38.55 -4.60
CA LEU A 117 17.18 39.90 -5.18
C LEU A 117 16.82 39.90 -6.67
N GLU A 118 17.23 38.85 -7.37
CA GLU A 118 17.01 38.63 -8.81
C GLU A 118 16.65 37.16 -9.06
N GLY A 119 15.74 36.91 -10.00
CA GLY A 119 15.20 35.58 -10.29
C GLY A 119 14.03 35.68 -11.28
N ASP A 120 13.30 34.58 -11.45
CA ASP A 120 12.11 34.58 -12.30
C ASP A 120 11.04 35.51 -11.71
N GLU A 121 10.25 36.15 -12.57
CA GLU A 121 9.06 36.88 -12.16
C GLU A 121 7.85 35.94 -12.12
N LEU A 122 6.99 36.10 -11.11
CA LEU A 122 5.77 35.30 -10.98
C LEU A 122 4.93 35.44 -12.25
N SER A 123 4.80 34.35 -13.01
CA SER A 123 4.03 34.36 -14.26
C SER A 123 2.52 34.50 -13.99
N GLN A 124 2.02 34.09 -12.81
CA GLN A 124 0.66 34.35 -12.31
C GLN A 124 0.62 34.31 -10.75
N PRO A 125 -0.24 35.10 -10.06
CA PRO A 125 -0.25 35.21 -8.60
C PRO A 125 -0.80 33.99 -7.84
N THR A 126 -1.47 33.07 -8.54
CA THR A 126 -2.32 32.02 -7.94
C THR A 126 -1.76 30.60 -8.10
N GLU A 127 -0.72 30.39 -8.91
CA GLU A 127 0.01 29.13 -8.87
C GLU A 127 0.91 29.13 -7.64
N GLU A 128 0.34 28.66 -6.53
CA GLU A 128 1.12 28.09 -5.45
C GLU A 128 1.96 27.01 -6.10
N TYR A 129 3.23 27.31 -6.43
CA TYR A 129 4.18 26.31 -6.84
C TYR A 129 4.24 25.32 -5.68
N ASP A 130 3.46 24.26 -5.82
CA ASP A 130 3.60 23.06 -5.02
C ASP A 130 5.05 22.70 -5.24
N ILE A 131 5.83 22.82 -4.17
CA ILE A 131 7.19 22.32 -4.22
C ILE A 131 6.95 20.82 -4.20
N ASP A 132 6.70 20.26 -5.38
CA ASP A 132 7.04 18.88 -5.63
C ASP A 132 8.54 18.87 -5.40
N ALA A 133 8.93 18.64 -4.15
CA ALA A 133 10.28 18.26 -3.81
C ALA A 133 10.46 16.96 -4.59
N LEU A 134 10.97 17.12 -5.81
CA LEU A 134 11.37 16.05 -6.70
C LEU A 134 12.60 15.45 -6.03
N PHE A 135 12.36 14.69 -4.96
CA PHE A 135 13.30 13.75 -4.36
C PHE A 135 13.46 12.58 -5.34
N ASP A 136 13.89 12.91 -6.55
CA ASP A 136 14.09 12.00 -7.66
C ASP A 136 15.60 11.72 -7.70
N ALA A 137 16.03 10.81 -6.83
CA ALA A 137 17.43 10.44 -6.60
C ALA A 137 18.21 10.07 -7.88
N ASP A 138 17.51 9.74 -8.96
CA ASP A 138 18.10 9.21 -10.18
C ASP A 138 18.47 10.30 -11.24
N GLU A 139 18.10 11.60 -11.08
CA GLU A 139 18.40 12.64 -12.12
C GLU A 139 19.53 13.58 -11.70
N VAL A 140 19.66 13.83 -10.40
CA VAL A 140 20.65 14.77 -9.86
C VAL A 140 22.02 14.10 -9.66
N THR A 141 22.05 12.77 -9.55
CA THR A 141 23.28 11.96 -9.40
C THR A 141 24.25 12.08 -10.57
N SER A 142 23.80 12.49 -11.77
CA SER A 142 24.71 12.69 -12.92
C SER A 142 25.43 14.05 -12.92
N GLU A 143 24.91 15.08 -12.24
CA GLU A 143 25.57 16.39 -12.14
C GLU A 143 26.41 16.55 -10.86
N LEU A 144 25.99 15.96 -9.73
CA LEU A 144 26.76 16.05 -8.47
C LEU A 144 27.90 15.03 -8.33
N ALA A 145 27.92 13.96 -9.13
CA ALA A 145 29.06 13.03 -9.16
C ALA A 145 30.38 13.70 -9.62
N ALA A 146 30.34 14.95 -10.09
CA ALA A 146 31.51 15.73 -10.46
C ALA A 146 31.99 16.70 -9.36
N ILE A 147 31.32 16.78 -8.21
CA ILE A 147 31.81 17.56 -7.06
C ILE A 147 32.57 16.60 -6.14
N GLU A 148 33.85 16.41 -6.42
CA GLU A 148 34.77 15.80 -5.46
C GLU A 148 34.94 16.79 -4.29
N VAL A 149 34.29 16.48 -3.16
CA VAL A 149 34.62 17.12 -1.88
C VAL A 149 35.84 16.38 -1.35
N ASP A 150 37.00 16.98 -1.52
CA ASP A 150 38.29 16.46 -1.06
C ASP A 150 38.31 16.40 0.48
N ALA A 151 38.00 15.23 1.02
CA ALA A 151 38.15 14.92 2.43
C ALA A 151 39.42 14.06 2.60
N ASP A 152 40.46 14.70 3.16
CA ASP A 152 41.72 14.13 3.65
C ASP A 152 42.82 13.79 2.59
N PRO A 153 43.94 14.53 2.54
CA PRO A 153 45.04 14.27 1.61
C PRO A 153 45.90 13.10 2.09
N GLY A 154 45.42 11.87 1.93
CA GLY A 154 46.17 10.70 2.37
C GLY A 154 45.73 9.33 1.87
N HIS A 155 44.62 9.20 1.15
CA HIS A 155 44.12 7.90 0.71
C HIS A 155 43.93 7.86 -0.81
N GLU A 156 44.79 7.12 -1.51
CA GLU A 156 44.53 6.78 -2.92
C GLU A 156 43.36 5.77 -2.99
N PRO A 157 42.23 6.10 -3.65
CA PRO A 157 41.14 5.16 -3.77
C PRO A 157 41.51 4.04 -4.76
N THR A 158 41.45 2.80 -4.29
CA THR A 158 41.44 1.64 -5.19
C THR A 158 40.02 1.40 -5.69
N PRO A 159 39.77 1.28 -7.01
CA PRO A 159 38.42 1.07 -7.53
C PRO A 159 37.92 -0.34 -7.18
N PRO A 160 36.69 -0.51 -6.67
CA PRO A 160 36.11 -1.85 -6.55
C PRO A 160 35.72 -2.40 -7.93
N GLU A 161 36.17 -3.63 -8.20
CA GLU A 161 35.76 -4.42 -9.36
C GLU A 161 34.28 -4.87 -9.24
N GLY A 162 33.50 -4.52 -10.26
CA GLY A 162 32.38 -5.34 -10.72
C GLY A 162 31.05 -5.23 -9.97
N ILE A 163 30.26 -4.20 -10.29
CA ILE A 163 28.80 -4.25 -10.09
C ILE A 163 28.10 -4.17 -11.44
N LYS A 164 27.40 -5.25 -11.81
CA LYS A 164 26.55 -5.31 -13.01
C LYS A 164 25.38 -4.34 -12.87
N SER A 165 25.38 -3.29 -13.68
CA SER A 165 24.25 -2.38 -13.87
C SER A 165 23.02 -3.15 -14.35
N ARG A 166 22.05 -3.37 -13.45
CA ARG A 166 20.70 -3.78 -13.82
C ARG A 166 19.90 -2.51 -14.11
N LYS A 167 19.70 -2.21 -15.39
CA LYS A 167 18.77 -1.15 -15.84
C LYS A 167 17.37 -1.42 -15.28
N MET A 168 16.93 -0.60 -14.32
CA MET A 168 15.51 -0.41 -14.03
C MET A 168 15.14 1.00 -14.47
N ARG A 169 14.20 1.07 -15.42
CA ARG A 169 13.66 2.32 -15.97
C ARG A 169 12.85 3.06 -14.92
N ARG A 170 13.09 4.37 -14.82
CA ARG A 170 12.32 5.36 -14.05
C ARG A 170 10.93 5.57 -14.64
N SER A 171 9.96 5.88 -13.78
CA SER A 171 9.23 7.16 -13.83
C SER A 171 8.27 7.30 -12.64
N SER A 172 8.64 8.17 -11.73
CA SER A 172 7.97 8.75 -10.57
C SER A 172 6.88 9.75 -10.97
N ARG A 173 5.75 9.28 -11.50
CA ARG A 173 4.49 10.08 -11.47
C ARG A 173 3.22 9.23 -11.41
N GLN A 174 3.38 7.93 -11.29
CA GLN A 174 2.30 6.96 -11.44
C GLN A 174 1.77 6.42 -10.09
N ARG A 175 2.35 6.78 -8.94
CA ARG A 175 2.05 6.11 -7.66
C ARG A 175 0.68 6.41 -7.04
N ARG A 176 0.01 7.51 -7.41
CA ARG A 176 -1.38 7.78 -6.98
C ARG A 176 -2.43 7.14 -7.90
N PHE A 177 -2.21 7.16 -9.22
CA PHE A 177 -3.10 6.50 -10.19
C PHE A 177 -2.94 4.98 -10.23
N MET A 178 -1.75 4.44 -9.91
CA MET A 178 -1.52 3.00 -9.94
C MET A 178 -2.10 2.28 -8.71
N ARG A 179 -2.25 2.96 -7.57
CA ARG A 179 -2.95 2.41 -6.39
C ARG A 179 -4.46 2.30 -6.60
N SER A 180 -5.08 3.26 -7.31
CA SER A 180 -6.50 3.14 -7.68
C SER A 180 -6.71 2.10 -8.80
N ALA A 181 -5.81 2.02 -9.78
CA ALA A 181 -5.89 1.03 -10.86
C ALA A 181 -5.65 -0.42 -10.37
N ILE A 182 -4.74 -0.65 -9.42
CA ILE A 182 -4.53 -1.99 -8.84
C ILE A 182 -5.75 -2.41 -8.00
N SER A 183 -6.36 -1.48 -7.26
CA SER A 183 -7.58 -1.78 -6.49
C SER A 183 -8.77 -2.11 -7.40
N THR A 184 -8.97 -1.37 -8.49
CA THR A 184 -10.06 -1.66 -9.44
C THR A 184 -9.84 -2.97 -10.18
N VAL A 185 -8.60 -3.29 -10.57
CA VAL A 185 -8.29 -4.60 -11.17
C VAL A 185 -8.46 -5.73 -10.16
N ALA A 186 -8.05 -5.56 -8.90
CA ALA A 186 -8.25 -6.56 -7.86
C ALA A 186 -9.75 -6.81 -7.57
N ILE A 187 -10.55 -5.75 -7.48
CA ILE A 187 -12.01 -5.85 -7.32
C ILE A 187 -12.63 -6.51 -8.55
N ALA A 188 -12.23 -6.13 -9.76
CA ALA A 188 -12.71 -6.77 -10.98
C ALA A 188 -12.35 -8.26 -11.04
N LEU A 189 -11.13 -8.64 -10.62
CA LEU A 189 -10.71 -10.04 -10.53
C LEU A 189 -11.51 -10.81 -9.48
N ILE A 190 -11.83 -10.20 -8.33
CA ILE A 190 -12.69 -10.80 -7.31
C ILE A 190 -14.11 -10.99 -7.87
N VAL A 191 -14.68 -10.00 -8.55
CA VAL A 191 -16.03 -10.09 -9.15
C VAL A 191 -16.06 -11.14 -10.27
N VAL A 192 -15.05 -11.20 -11.13
CA VAL A 192 -14.92 -12.22 -12.18
C VAL A 192 -14.74 -13.60 -11.56
N SER A 193 -13.88 -13.74 -10.55
CA SER A 193 -13.70 -14.99 -9.80
C SER A 193 -15.00 -15.45 -9.14
N MET A 194 -15.74 -14.53 -8.51
CA MET A 194 -17.02 -14.82 -7.87
C MET A 194 -18.10 -15.18 -8.89
N SER A 195 -18.06 -14.58 -10.08
CA SER A 195 -18.96 -14.91 -11.20
C SER A 195 -18.66 -16.28 -11.80
N ILE A 196 -17.39 -16.61 -12.04
CA ILE A 196 -16.95 -17.93 -12.52
C ILE A 196 -17.28 -19.00 -11.48
N THR A 197 -16.97 -18.74 -10.21
CA THR A 197 -17.28 -19.66 -9.11
C THR A 197 -18.79 -19.84 -8.96
N GLY A 198 -19.59 -18.77 -9.05
CA GLY A 198 -21.05 -18.85 -9.03
C GLY A 198 -21.64 -19.61 -10.24
N ALA A 199 -21.06 -19.46 -11.42
CA ALA A 199 -21.44 -20.24 -12.61
C ALA A 199 -21.08 -21.72 -12.45
N TRP A 200 -19.91 -22.02 -11.88
CA TRP A 200 -19.45 -23.38 -11.61
C TRP A 200 -20.28 -24.09 -10.53
N ILE A 201 -20.71 -23.37 -9.48
CA ILE A 201 -21.60 -23.89 -8.42
C ILE A 201 -22.98 -24.26 -8.98
N ARG A 202 -23.51 -23.47 -9.91
CA ARG A 202 -24.79 -23.78 -10.61
C ARG A 202 -24.66 -24.83 -11.70
N SER A 203 -23.44 -25.21 -12.05
CA SER A 203 -23.17 -26.24 -13.06
C SER A 203 -23.01 -27.61 -12.39
N GLY A 204 -23.75 -28.59 -12.89
CA GLY A 204 -23.67 -29.97 -12.42
C GLY A 204 -24.95 -30.43 -11.72
N TYR A 205 -25.04 -31.74 -11.60
CA TYR A 205 -26.18 -32.45 -11.05
C TYR A 205 -25.66 -33.42 -9.99
N SER A 206 -26.32 -33.49 -8.84
CA SER A 206 -26.05 -34.50 -7.82
C SER A 206 -27.30 -35.32 -7.58
N VAL A 207 -27.11 -36.53 -7.08
CA VAL A 207 -28.20 -37.43 -6.72
C VAL A 207 -28.09 -37.71 -5.24
N SER A 208 -29.12 -37.41 -4.47
CA SER A 208 -29.16 -37.67 -3.04
C SER A 208 -30.58 -38.03 -2.59
N PHE A 209 -30.71 -38.50 -1.35
CA PHE A 209 -31.99 -38.81 -0.76
C PHE A 209 -32.62 -37.57 -0.13
N THR A 210 -33.91 -37.35 -0.37
CA THR A 210 -34.71 -36.39 0.40
C THR A 210 -34.92 -36.89 1.83
N GLU A 211 -35.34 -36.02 2.74
CA GLU A 211 -35.79 -36.40 4.09
C GLU A 211 -36.88 -37.51 4.09
N SER A 212 -37.66 -37.60 3.02
CA SER A 212 -38.67 -38.65 2.81
C SER A 212 -38.11 -39.98 2.26
N GLY A 213 -36.79 -40.09 2.08
CA GLY A 213 -36.11 -41.30 1.60
C GLY A 213 -36.29 -41.59 0.11
N THR A 214 -36.78 -40.65 -0.69
CA THR A 214 -36.87 -40.80 -2.16
C THR A 214 -35.58 -40.29 -2.81
N VAL A 215 -35.11 -40.97 -3.86
CA VAL A 215 -33.96 -40.49 -4.65
C VAL A 215 -34.38 -39.26 -5.44
N MET A 216 -33.64 -38.14 -5.33
CA MET A 216 -33.89 -36.91 -6.08
C MET A 216 -32.64 -36.50 -6.87
N ILE A 217 -32.87 -35.91 -8.04
CA ILE A 217 -31.80 -35.24 -8.79
C ILE A 217 -31.84 -33.74 -8.46
N TYR A 218 -30.74 -33.28 -7.88
CA TYR A 218 -30.51 -31.90 -7.50
C TYR A 218 -29.63 -31.22 -8.55
N ARG A 219 -29.98 -29.99 -8.94
CA ARG A 219 -29.14 -29.15 -9.79
C ARG A 219 -28.40 -28.12 -8.98
N GLY A 220 -27.09 -28.06 -9.21
CA GLY A 220 -26.16 -27.20 -8.47
C GLY A 220 -25.57 -27.90 -7.25
N ARG A 221 -24.57 -27.27 -6.66
CA ARG A 221 -23.90 -27.74 -5.44
C ARG A 221 -24.42 -27.01 -4.22
N ASP A 222 -24.43 -27.71 -3.09
CA ASP A 222 -24.73 -27.13 -1.79
C ASP A 222 -23.50 -26.41 -1.22
N LEU A 223 -23.51 -25.08 -1.20
CA LEU A 223 -22.39 -24.28 -0.69
C LEU A 223 -22.81 -22.89 -0.19
N LEU A 224 -22.45 -22.58 1.06
CA LEU A 224 -22.53 -21.27 1.74
C LEU A 224 -23.94 -20.66 1.88
N TRP A 225 -24.53 -20.20 0.77
CA TRP A 225 -25.89 -19.61 0.69
C TRP A 225 -26.64 -20.02 -0.59
N PHE A 226 -26.08 -20.97 -1.36
CA PHE A 226 -26.73 -21.54 -2.55
C PHE A 226 -27.30 -22.91 -2.19
N SER A 227 -28.63 -23.01 -2.22
CA SER A 227 -29.32 -24.29 -2.11
C SER A 227 -29.53 -24.87 -3.51
N PRO A 228 -29.25 -26.16 -3.72
CA PRO A 228 -29.51 -26.82 -4.99
C PRO A 228 -31.03 -26.83 -5.29
N THR A 229 -31.39 -26.77 -6.56
CA THR A 229 -32.80 -26.80 -6.99
C THR A 229 -33.22 -28.24 -7.27
N GLU A 230 -34.39 -28.64 -6.80
CA GLU A 230 -35.01 -29.93 -7.11
C GLU A 230 -35.52 -29.91 -8.56
N GLU A 231 -34.89 -30.69 -9.46
CA GLU A 231 -35.29 -30.70 -10.87
C GLU A 231 -36.15 -31.91 -11.25
N ALA A 232 -35.90 -33.08 -10.65
CA ALA A 232 -36.67 -34.27 -10.99
C ALA A 232 -36.78 -35.25 -9.82
N PRO A 233 -38.00 -35.75 -9.51
CA PRO A 233 -38.17 -36.88 -8.63
C PRO A 233 -37.66 -38.17 -9.26
N GLY A 234 -36.78 -38.86 -8.57
CA GLY A 234 -36.34 -40.20 -8.94
C GLY A 234 -37.44 -41.24 -8.69
N GLN A 235 -37.32 -42.36 -9.38
CA GLN A 235 -38.36 -43.41 -9.39
C GLN A 235 -38.26 -44.40 -8.21
N PHE A 236 -37.21 -44.29 -7.38
CA PHE A 236 -36.88 -45.26 -6.35
C PHE A 236 -36.84 -44.63 -4.95
N ARG A 237 -37.33 -45.40 -3.96
CA ARG A 237 -37.13 -45.09 -2.53
C ARG A 237 -35.94 -45.85 -1.99
N ARG A 238 -35.27 -45.30 -0.98
CA ARG A 238 -34.13 -45.90 -0.26
C ARG A 238 -34.38 -47.36 0.14
N GLU A 239 -35.59 -47.66 0.60
CA GLU A 239 -36.03 -48.99 1.04
C GLU A 239 -36.09 -50.03 -0.09
N GLN A 240 -36.15 -49.58 -1.35
CA GLN A 240 -36.26 -50.44 -2.52
C GLN A 240 -34.91 -50.76 -3.15
N LEU A 241 -33.83 -50.13 -2.70
CA LEU A 241 -32.48 -50.23 -3.27
C LEU A 241 -31.62 -51.20 -2.47
N ASP A 242 -30.72 -51.91 -3.16
CA ASP A 242 -29.73 -52.76 -2.49
C ASP A 242 -28.71 -51.93 -1.69
N SER A 243 -28.03 -52.56 -0.73
CA SER A 243 -27.08 -51.86 0.15
C SER A 243 -25.93 -51.20 -0.61
N LEU A 244 -25.57 -51.73 -1.78
CA LEU A 244 -24.56 -51.17 -2.67
C LEU A 244 -25.05 -49.87 -3.33
N SER A 245 -26.27 -49.88 -3.88
CA SER A 245 -26.92 -48.72 -4.52
C SER A 245 -27.20 -47.61 -3.52
N VAL A 246 -27.60 -47.95 -2.28
CA VAL A 246 -27.76 -46.96 -1.21
C VAL A 246 -26.43 -46.26 -0.93
N ASN A 247 -25.34 -47.00 -0.80
CA ASN A 247 -24.01 -46.44 -0.57
C ASN A 247 -23.55 -45.56 -1.75
N MET A 248 -23.78 -46.00 -2.99
CA MET A 248 -23.43 -45.22 -4.19
C MET A 248 -24.16 -43.88 -4.29
N VAL A 249 -25.40 -43.79 -3.77
CA VAL A 249 -26.15 -42.53 -3.68
C VAL A 249 -25.68 -41.68 -2.49
N GLU A 250 -25.37 -42.30 -1.35
CA GLU A 250 -24.81 -41.60 -0.18
C GLU A 250 -23.40 -41.04 -0.41
N GLU A 251 -22.63 -41.62 -1.33
CA GLU A 251 -21.32 -41.12 -1.77
C GLU A 251 -21.40 -39.73 -2.45
N ASN A 252 -22.61 -39.21 -2.71
CA ASN A 252 -22.86 -37.86 -3.23
C ASN A 252 -22.11 -37.57 -4.55
N ARG A 253 -22.26 -38.47 -5.53
CA ARG A 253 -21.60 -38.34 -6.84
C ARG A 253 -22.15 -37.17 -7.65
N HIS A 254 -21.23 -36.50 -8.34
CA HIS A 254 -21.52 -35.34 -9.17
C HIS A 254 -21.45 -35.68 -10.66
N PHE A 255 -22.46 -35.28 -11.41
CA PHE A 255 -22.60 -35.51 -12.84
C PHE A 255 -22.55 -34.19 -13.61
N LYS A 256 -22.01 -34.23 -14.84
CA LYS A 256 -21.89 -33.05 -15.70
C LYS A 256 -23.17 -32.72 -16.48
N SER A 257 -24.13 -33.66 -16.58
CA SER A 257 -25.39 -33.50 -17.31
C SER A 257 -26.55 -34.23 -16.62
N LEU A 258 -27.78 -33.77 -16.89
CA LEU A 258 -29.02 -34.38 -16.43
C LEU A 258 -29.13 -35.83 -16.93
N ASP A 259 -28.81 -36.08 -18.20
CA ASP A 259 -28.89 -37.41 -18.81
C ASP A 259 -27.95 -38.41 -18.12
N ALA A 260 -26.75 -37.98 -17.73
CA ALA A 260 -25.82 -38.84 -17.01
C ALA A 260 -26.32 -39.17 -15.59
N ALA A 261 -26.92 -38.19 -14.91
CA ALA A 261 -27.57 -38.41 -13.62
C ALA A 261 -28.79 -39.34 -13.74
N ALA A 262 -29.60 -39.18 -14.79
CA ALA A 262 -30.75 -40.03 -15.08
C ALA A 262 -30.33 -41.48 -15.40
N GLN A 263 -29.29 -41.67 -16.21
CA GLN A 263 -28.71 -42.99 -16.48
C GLN A 263 -28.17 -43.66 -15.21
N PHE A 264 -27.53 -42.88 -14.32
CA PHE A 264 -27.09 -43.39 -13.03
C PHE A 264 -28.27 -43.85 -12.17
N VAL A 265 -29.33 -43.05 -12.06
CA VAL A 265 -30.56 -43.45 -11.33
C VAL A 265 -31.17 -44.71 -11.94
N GLN A 266 -31.15 -44.87 -13.27
CA GLN A 266 -31.63 -46.08 -13.95
C GLN A 266 -30.73 -47.31 -13.74
N SER A 267 -29.44 -47.10 -13.43
CA SER A 267 -28.50 -48.18 -13.13
C SER A 267 -28.60 -48.72 -11.71
N LEU A 268 -29.33 -48.04 -10.81
CA LEU A 268 -29.53 -48.48 -9.45
C LEU A 268 -30.35 -49.77 -9.42
N THR A 269 -29.84 -50.80 -8.75
CA THR A 269 -30.51 -52.09 -8.63
C THR A 269 -31.50 -52.09 -7.48
N THR A 270 -32.73 -52.50 -7.77
CA THR A 270 -33.76 -52.69 -6.74
C THR A 270 -33.64 -54.06 -6.09
N ILE A 271 -33.92 -54.14 -4.80
CA ILE A 271 -34.14 -55.41 -4.10
C ILE A 271 -35.48 -55.99 -4.57
N LYS A 272 -35.47 -56.70 -5.70
CA LYS A 272 -36.56 -57.62 -6.05
C LYS A 272 -36.04 -58.81 -6.86
N GLY A 273 -35.49 -59.80 -6.14
CA GLY A 273 -35.20 -61.13 -6.65
C GLY A 273 -34.30 -61.93 -5.72
N ALA A 274 -34.77 -63.13 -5.32
CA ALA A 274 -34.21 -64.10 -4.36
C ALA A 274 -34.45 -63.72 -2.88
N ILE A 275 -35.33 -64.37 -2.11
CA ILE A 275 -35.67 -65.80 -2.07
C ILE A 275 -37.15 -65.95 -1.69
N GLY A 276 -37.92 -66.68 -2.50
CA GLY A 276 -39.26 -67.12 -2.16
C GLY A 276 -39.68 -68.29 -3.06
N SER A 277 -39.99 -69.42 -2.42
CA SER A 277 -40.70 -70.62 -2.92
C SER A 277 -39.89 -71.57 -3.85
N THR A 278 -39.34 -72.66 -3.31
CA THR A 278 -39.91 -74.03 -3.12
C THR A 278 -39.67 -74.96 -4.31
N PHE A 279 -38.90 -76.02 -4.09
CA PHE A 279 -39.15 -77.32 -4.70
C PHE A 279 -38.99 -78.39 -3.62
N SER A 280 -40.09 -79.08 -3.32
CA SER A 280 -40.22 -80.31 -2.53
C SER A 280 -40.41 -81.47 -3.50
N ASP A 281 -40.04 -82.67 -3.05
CA ASP A 281 -40.35 -84.02 -3.56
C ASP A 281 -39.62 -84.40 -4.86
N ASP A 282 -38.98 -85.58 -5.02
CA ASP A 282 -39.07 -86.89 -4.34
C ASP A 282 -37.68 -87.48 -3.98
#